data_AF-A0A3G3NGR7-F1
#
_entry.id   AF-A0A3G3NGR7-F1
#
_cell.length_a   1.000
_cell.length_b   1.000
_cell.length_c   1.000
_cell.angle_alpha   90.00
_cell.angle_beta   90.00
_cell.angle_gamma   90.00
#
_symmetry.space_group_name_H-M   'P 1'
#
loop_
_entity.id
_entity.type
_entity.pdbx_description
1 polymer ?
#
loop_
_entity_poly.entity_id
_entity_poly.type
_entity_poly.pdbx_seq_one_letter_code
_entity_poly.pdbx_strand_id
1 'polypeptide(L)'
;NISAKHACTETKYPENAGCYRYEDGKEVWRCLLNYKLVDGECVEDEEPSCKVNNGGCAPEANCTKGDDNKIVCACNAPYSEPIFEGVFCGSSS
;
A
#
# COMPACT_ATOMS: atom_id res chain seq x y z
N ASN A 1 0.76 8.32 9.79
CA ASN A 1 1.69 7.71 10.77
C ASN A 1 1.10 6.40 11.24
N ILE A 2 1.83 5.30 11.05
CA ILE A 2 1.43 3.94 11.46
C ILE A 2 1.74 3.74 12.95
N SER A 3 0.87 3.04 13.69
CA SER A 3 1.13 2.75 15.10
C SER A 3 2.31 1.77 15.25
N ALA A 4 3.04 1.86 16.38
CA ALA A 4 4.21 1.01 16.62
C ALA A 4 3.88 -0.50 16.60
N LYS A 5 2.62 -0.88 16.88
CA LYS A 5 2.19 -2.29 16.83
C LYS A 5 2.18 -2.85 15.41
N HIS A 6 1.95 -1.98 14.42
CA HIS A 6 1.85 -2.31 13.00
C HIS A 6 3.12 -1.96 12.21
N ALA A 7 4.09 -1.33 12.84
CA ALA A 7 5.40 -1.13 12.24
C ALA A 7 6.11 -2.49 12.10
N CYS A 8 6.69 -2.74 10.92
CA CYS A 8 7.55 -3.90 10.70
C CYS A 8 8.86 -3.76 11.48
N THR A 9 9.37 -4.90 11.94
CA THR A 9 10.54 -5.01 12.82
C THR A 9 11.62 -5.93 12.26
N GLU A 10 11.27 -6.91 11.43
CA GLU A 10 12.21 -7.89 10.90
C GLU A 10 12.35 -7.81 9.37
N THR A 11 11.29 -7.37 8.69
CA THR A 11 11.21 -7.32 7.24
C THR A 11 12.07 -6.21 6.68
N LYS A 12 13.02 -6.58 5.82
CA LYS A 12 13.76 -5.64 4.97
C LYS A 12 12.95 -5.38 3.71
N TYR A 13 12.84 -4.13 3.33
CA TYR A 13 12.13 -3.67 2.14
C TYR A 13 12.89 -2.51 1.48
N PRO A 14 12.75 -2.32 0.16
CA PRO A 14 13.50 -1.29 -0.57
C PRO A 14 13.01 0.12 -0.24
N GLU A 15 13.69 1.14 -0.77
CA GLU A 15 13.15 2.50 -0.77
C GLU A 15 11.82 2.56 -1.54
N ASN A 16 11.02 3.59 -1.29
CA ASN A 16 9.69 3.78 -1.90
C ASN A 16 8.71 2.63 -1.65
N ALA A 17 8.92 1.85 -0.58
CA ALA A 17 7.99 0.85 -0.08
C ALA A 17 7.50 1.18 1.33
N GLY A 18 6.28 0.76 1.62
CA GLY A 18 5.71 0.73 2.96
C GLY A 18 5.64 -0.70 3.48
N CYS A 19 5.81 -0.88 4.78
CA CYS A 19 5.64 -2.18 5.43
C CYS A 19 4.60 -2.11 6.54
N TYR A 20 3.73 -3.12 6.59
CA TYR A 20 2.65 -3.27 7.54
C TYR A 20 2.73 -4.63 8.23
N ARG A 21 2.67 -4.62 9.57
CA ARG A 21 2.57 -5.80 10.42
C ARG A 21 1.13 -6.00 10.86
N TYR A 22 0.52 -7.11 10.44
CA TYR A 22 -0.82 -7.51 10.84
C TYR A 22 -0.84 -8.01 12.30
N GLU A 23 -2.03 -8.13 12.88
CA GLU A 23 -2.23 -8.57 14.28
C GLU A 23 -1.73 -10.01 14.53
N ASP A 24 -1.72 -10.85 13.48
CA ASP A 24 -1.17 -12.22 13.53
C ASP A 24 0.37 -12.25 13.49
N GLY A 25 1.02 -11.06 13.48
CA GLY A 25 2.46 -10.90 13.41
C GLY A 25 3.03 -10.95 11.99
N LYS A 26 2.20 -11.21 10.97
CA LYS A 26 2.68 -11.25 9.58
C LYS A 26 3.10 -9.85 9.13
N GLU A 27 4.33 -9.73 8.68
CA GLU A 27 4.85 -8.52 8.05
C GLU A 27 4.73 -8.62 6.53
N VAL A 28 4.21 -7.58 5.90
CA VAL A 28 4.08 -7.48 4.45
C VAL A 28 4.55 -6.11 4.03
N TRP A 29 5.45 -6.07 3.05
CA TRP A 29 5.83 -4.83 2.39
C TRP A 29 5.26 -4.77 0.98
N ARG A 30 5.03 -3.55 0.51
CA ARG A 30 4.53 -3.23 -0.84
C ARG A 30 5.16 -1.92 -1.28
N CYS A 31 5.36 -1.74 -2.59
CA CYS A 31 5.69 -0.42 -3.13
C CYS A 31 4.59 0.58 -2.77
N LEU A 32 4.97 1.82 -2.52
CA LEU A 32 4.02 2.92 -2.31
C LEU A 32 3.25 3.23 -3.61
N LEU A 33 2.17 4.01 -3.52
CA LEU A 33 1.42 4.39 -4.72
C LEU A 33 2.30 5.16 -5.70
N ASN A 34 2.03 4.93 -6.99
CA ASN A 34 2.82 5.43 -8.12
C ASN A 34 4.26 4.87 -8.16
N TYR A 35 4.53 3.76 -7.47
CA TYR A 35 5.74 2.95 -7.64
C TYR A 35 5.37 1.51 -7.99
N LYS A 36 6.21 0.86 -8.78
CA LYS A 36 6.09 -0.55 -9.18
C LYS A 36 7.34 -1.33 -8.86
N LEU A 37 7.16 -2.62 -8.60
CA LEU A 37 8.26 -3.54 -8.33
C LEU A 37 8.96 -3.92 -9.63
N VAL A 38 10.25 -3.59 -9.73
CA VAL A 38 11.14 -4.00 -10.83
C VAL A 38 12.43 -4.50 -10.20
N ASP A 39 12.76 -5.78 -10.46
CA ASP A 39 13.99 -6.43 -9.99
C ASP A 39 14.29 -6.28 -8.48
N GLY A 40 13.24 -6.25 -7.65
CA GLY A 40 13.35 -6.14 -6.19
C GLY A 40 13.31 -4.71 -5.65
N GLU A 41 13.30 -3.70 -6.52
CA GLU A 41 13.25 -2.29 -6.16
C GLU A 41 11.90 -1.67 -6.52
N CYS A 42 11.49 -0.63 -5.77
CA CYS A 42 10.29 0.14 -6.09
C CYS A 42 10.69 1.40 -6.88
N VAL A 43 10.43 1.36 -8.18
CA VAL A 43 10.71 2.46 -9.13
C VAL A 43 9.42 3.19 -9.48
N GLU A 44 9.51 4.47 -9.85
CA GLU A 44 8.34 5.27 -10.22
C GLU A 44 7.55 4.59 -11.36
N ASP A 45 6.23 4.63 -11.23
CA ASP A 45 5.30 4.16 -12.25
C ASP A 45 4.64 5.37 -12.91
N GLU A 46 5.10 5.72 -14.10
CA GLU A 46 4.63 6.88 -14.85
C GLU A 46 3.19 6.73 -15.38
N GLU A 47 2.71 5.49 -15.50
CA GLU A 47 1.37 5.17 -16.02
C GLU A 47 0.63 4.20 -15.10
N PRO A 48 0.38 4.58 -13.83
CA PRO A 48 -0.23 3.69 -12.87
C PRO A 48 -1.69 3.42 -13.26
N SER A 49 -2.13 2.18 -13.09
CA SER A 49 -3.42 1.70 -13.60
C SER A 49 -4.09 0.74 -12.64
N CYS A 50 -5.36 0.97 -12.30
CA CYS A 50 -6.16 0.03 -11.50
C CYS A 50 -6.28 -1.36 -12.14
N LYS A 51 -6.08 -1.49 -13.46
CA LYS A 51 -6.11 -2.79 -14.14
C LYS A 51 -4.85 -3.62 -13.90
N VAL A 52 -3.77 -2.99 -13.44
CA VAL A 52 -2.48 -3.62 -13.18
C VAL A 52 -2.22 -3.55 -11.68
N ASN A 53 -2.16 -4.70 -11.02
CA ASN A 53 -1.90 -4.79 -9.58
C ASN A 53 -2.80 -3.86 -8.72
N ASN A 54 -4.06 -3.67 -9.11
CA ASN A 54 -4.99 -2.75 -8.46
C ASN A 54 -4.43 -1.31 -8.28
N GLY A 55 -3.55 -0.86 -9.18
CA GLY A 55 -2.88 0.45 -9.09
C GLY A 55 -1.92 0.60 -7.90
N GLY A 56 -1.54 -0.50 -7.25
CA GLY A 56 -0.76 -0.49 -6.00
C GLY A 56 -1.62 -0.44 -4.73
N CYS A 57 -2.94 -0.35 -4.85
CA CYS A 57 -3.86 -0.41 -3.72
C CYS A 57 -3.84 -1.80 -3.06
N ALA A 58 -4.29 -1.87 -1.81
CA ALA A 58 -4.53 -3.14 -1.14
C ALA A 58 -5.51 -4.01 -1.95
N PRO A 59 -5.36 -5.35 -1.94
CA PRO A 59 -6.28 -6.25 -2.65
C PRO A 59 -7.76 -6.04 -2.28
N GLU A 60 -8.01 -5.67 -1.04
CA GLU A 60 -9.33 -5.41 -0.46
C GLU A 60 -9.81 -3.96 -0.64
N ALA A 61 -8.98 -3.07 -1.19
CA ALA A 61 -9.34 -1.68 -1.46
C ALA A 61 -9.94 -1.52 -2.86
N ASN A 62 -10.85 -0.55 -3.00
CA ASN A 62 -11.30 -0.07 -4.29
C ASN A 62 -10.24 0.87 -4.87
N CYS A 63 -9.83 0.63 -6.12
CA CYS A 63 -8.95 1.50 -6.87
C CYS A 63 -9.75 2.34 -7.85
N THR A 64 -9.52 3.66 -7.82
CA THR A 64 -10.03 4.59 -8.83
C THR A 64 -8.89 5.45 -9.38
N LYS A 65 -9.07 5.94 -10.61
CA LYS A 65 -8.19 6.96 -11.17
C LYS A 65 -8.74 8.32 -10.79
N GLY A 66 -8.01 9.06 -9.96
CA GLY A 66 -8.35 10.43 -9.57
C GLY A 66 -7.95 11.45 -10.64
N ASP A 67 -8.07 12.72 -10.27
CA ASP A 67 -7.58 13.83 -11.08
C ASP A 67 -6.04 13.73 -11.26
N ASP A 68 -5.52 14.31 -12.34
CA ASP A 68 -4.08 14.28 -12.70
C ASP A 68 -3.49 12.87 -12.93
N ASN A 69 -4.30 11.90 -13.33
CA ASN A 69 -3.90 10.50 -13.59
C ASN A 69 -3.38 9.72 -12.36
N LYS A 70 -3.55 10.23 -11.14
CA LYS A 70 -3.09 9.55 -9.92
C LYS A 70 -4.06 8.44 -9.49
N ILE A 71 -3.52 7.40 -8.86
CA ILE A 71 -4.33 6.34 -8.26
C ILE A 71 -4.84 6.79 -6.88
N VAL A 72 -6.11 6.50 -6.61
CA VAL A 72 -6.76 6.70 -5.31
C VAL A 72 -7.27 5.37 -4.82
N CYS A 73 -6.94 5.01 -3.57
CA CYS A 73 -7.37 3.76 -2.95
C CYS A 73 -8.35 4.04 -1.80
N ALA A 74 -9.45 3.30 -1.75
CA ALA A 74 -10.43 3.38 -0.68
C ALA A 74 -10.63 2.00 -0.02
N CYS A 75 -10.42 1.90 1.28
CA CYS A 75 -10.63 0.66 2.03
C CYS A 75 -12.12 0.34 2.15
N ASN A 76 -12.51 -0.87 1.77
CA ASN A 76 -13.92 -1.27 1.72
C ASN A 76 -14.48 -1.74 3.07
N ALA A 77 -13.61 -2.20 3.98
CA ALA A 77 -14.04 -2.75 5.25
C ALA A 77 -14.48 -1.64 6.23
N PRO A 78 -15.59 -1.81 6.97
CA PRO A 78 -16.02 -0.82 7.95
C PRO A 78 -14.94 -0.64 9.02
N TYR A 79 -14.70 0.62 9.40
CA TYR A 79 -13.66 1.02 10.36
C TYR A 79 -12.21 0.72 9.94
N SER A 80 -11.99 0.28 8.69
CA SER A 80 -10.66 0.16 8.12
C SER A 80 -10.21 1.50 7.58
N GLU A 81 -9.03 1.93 8.02
CA GLU A 81 -8.40 3.15 7.54
C GLU A 81 -7.37 2.82 6.43
N PRO A 82 -7.18 3.74 5.46
CA PRO A 82 -6.11 3.62 4.50
C PRO A 82 -4.76 3.88 5.17
N ILE A 83 -3.83 2.96 4.98
CA ILE A 83 -2.45 3.05 5.45
C ILE A 83 -1.55 3.13 4.22
N PHE A 84 -0.63 4.11 4.23
CA PHE A 84 0.13 4.50 3.03
C PHE A 84 -0.79 4.77 1.84
N GLU A 85 -1.76 5.66 2.03
CA GLU A 85 -2.75 6.04 0.99
C GLU A 85 -3.59 4.86 0.45
N GLY A 86 -3.70 3.77 1.23
CA GLY A 86 -4.50 2.60 0.89
C GLY A 86 -3.74 1.49 0.16
N VAL A 87 -2.41 1.56 0.11
CA VAL A 87 -1.55 0.40 -0.21
C VAL A 87 -1.79 -0.75 0.78
N PHE A 88 -2.18 -0.41 2.01
CA PHE A 88 -2.71 -1.34 3.00
C PHE A 88 -4.02 -0.81 3.58
N CYS A 89 -4.89 -1.72 3.99
CA CYS A 89 -6.11 -1.42 4.74
C CYS A 89 -6.04 -2.12 6.10
N GLY A 90 -6.25 -1.35 7.17
CA GLY A 90 -6.21 -1.91 8.52
C GLY A 90 -6.69 -0.93 9.58
N SER A 91 -6.56 -1.32 10.84
CA SER A 91 -6.76 -0.39 11.96
C SER A 91 -5.54 0.52 12.08
N SER A 92 -5.78 1.82 12.21
CA SER A 92 -4.72 2.79 12.52
C SER A 92 -4.38 2.85 14.02
N SER A 93 -5.22 2.24 14.88
CA SER A 93 -5.07 2.14 16.34
C SER A 93 -4.73 0.73 16.79
#